data_AF-A0A3B8XPQ8-F1
#
_entry.id   AF-A0A3B8XPQ8-F1
#
_cell.length_a   1.000
_cell.length_b   1.000
_cell.length_c   1.000
_cell.angle_alpha   90.00
_cell.angle_beta   90.00
_cell.angle_gamma   90.00
#
_symmetry.space_group_name_H-M   'P 1'
#
loop_
_entity.id
_entity.type
_entity.pdbx_description
1 polymer ?
#
loop_
_entity_poly.entity_id
_entity_poly.type
_entity_poly.pdbx_seq_one_letter_code
_entity_poly.pdbx_strand_id
1 'polypeptide(L)'
;MTIDRTTLRWNGWGPVKQENPLPADAPQWAWIEEALGVSRLPSTPAVALHDIRLPHSRLSEDVLGKLRSICGDNQVRADDYER
;
A
#
# COMPACT_ATOMS: atom_id res chain seq x y z
N MET A 1 11.20 -5.13 -17.43
CA MET A 1 10.07 -4.18 -17.39
C MET A 1 10.01 -3.60 -15.99
N THR A 2 10.18 -2.29 -15.86
CA THR A 2 10.03 -1.62 -14.56
C THR A 2 8.62 -1.06 -14.50
N ILE A 3 7.78 -1.65 -13.66
CA ILE A 3 6.45 -1.10 -13.36
C ILE A 3 6.65 0.08 -12.42
N ASP A 4 6.01 1.21 -12.71
CA ASP A 4 5.91 2.30 -11.73
C ASP A 4 4.99 1.84 -10.59
N ARG A 5 5.60 1.41 -9.49
CA ARG A 5 4.89 0.87 -8.31
C ARG A 5 3.94 1.89 -7.71
N THR A 6 4.21 3.19 -7.85
CA THR A 6 3.35 4.26 -7.33
C THR A 6 1.98 4.31 -8.01
N THR A 7 1.84 3.64 -9.17
CA THR A 7 0.55 3.47 -9.84
C THR A 7 -0.31 2.36 -9.25
N LEU A 8 0.23 1.54 -8.35
CA LEU A 8 -0.46 0.44 -7.67
C LEU A 8 -0.73 0.78 -6.20
N ARG A 9 -1.83 0.26 -5.66
CA ARG A 9 -2.17 0.45 -4.24
C ARG A 9 -1.17 -0.32 -3.37
N TRP A 10 -0.58 0.36 -2.38
CA TRP A 10 0.36 -0.26 -1.43
C TRP A 10 -0.37 -1.12 -0.37
N ASN A 11 -1.64 -0.82 -0.08
CA ASN A 11 -2.47 -1.43 0.96
C ASN A 11 -3.65 -2.23 0.40
N GLY A 12 -3.62 -2.60 -0.87
CA GLY A 12 -4.76 -3.24 -1.52
C GLY A 12 -4.43 -3.76 -2.90
N TRP A 13 -5.47 -4.11 -3.63
CA TRP A 13 -5.34 -4.68 -4.96
C TRP A 13 -5.48 -3.63 -6.07
N GLY A 14 -4.64 -3.76 -7.11
CA GLY A 14 -4.80 -3.07 -8.38
C GLY A 14 -4.31 -1.62 -8.44
N PRO A 15 -4.58 -0.94 -9.57
CA PRO A 15 -4.14 0.43 -9.81
C PRO A 15 -4.80 1.45 -8.86
N VAL A 16 -4.04 2.45 -8.43
CA VAL A 16 -4.54 3.58 -7.62
C VAL A 16 -5.71 4.29 -8.32
N LYS A 17 -5.61 4.47 -9.64
CA LYS A 17 -6.61 5.15 -10.47
C LYS A 17 -7.83 4.30 -10.84
N GLN A 18 -7.89 3.03 -10.41
CA GLN A 18 -9.05 2.20 -10.68
C GLN A 18 -10.25 2.76 -9.91
N GLU A 19 -11.37 2.97 -10.60
CA GLU A 19 -12.62 3.42 -9.99
C GLU A 19 -13.07 2.47 -8.87
N ASN A 20 -13.69 3.03 -7.82
CA ASN A 20 -14.22 2.21 -6.73
C ASN A 20 -15.47 1.48 -7.23
N PRO A 21 -15.45 0.14 -7.36
CA PRO A 21 -16.61 -0.61 -7.85
C PRO A 21 -17.76 -0.64 -6.84
N LEU A 22 -17.50 -0.28 -5.58
CA LEU A 22 -18.47 -0.30 -4.50
C LEU A 22 -18.40 1.02 -3.70
N PRO A 23 -18.95 2.12 -4.22
CA PRO A 23 -19.00 3.41 -3.53
C PRO A 23 -19.87 3.34 -2.27
N ALA A 24 -19.77 4.35 -1.39
CA ALA A 24 -20.40 4.32 -0.07
C ALA A 24 -21.95 4.25 -0.09
N ASP A 25 -22.56 4.74 -1.17
CA ASP A 25 -24.01 4.76 -1.40
C ASP A 25 -24.51 3.53 -2.19
N ALA A 26 -23.62 2.57 -2.47
CA ALA A 26 -23.97 1.40 -3.25
C ALA A 26 -25.01 0.52 -2.51
N PRO A 27 -26.11 0.10 -3.16
CA PRO A 27 -27.18 -0.67 -2.51
C PRO A 27 -26.73 -2.05 -2.01
N GLN A 28 -25.64 -2.59 -2.57
CA GLN A 28 -25.06 -3.86 -2.16
C GLN A 28 -24.57 -3.85 -0.70
N TRP A 29 -24.30 -2.67 -0.10
CA TRP A 29 -23.92 -2.60 1.31
C TRP A 29 -25.02 -3.09 2.24
N ALA A 30 -26.29 -2.83 1.95
CA ALA A 30 -27.41 -3.33 2.73
C ALA A 30 -27.48 -4.86 2.72
N TRP A 31 -27.23 -5.46 1.54
CA TRP A 31 -27.13 -6.92 1.41
C TRP A 31 -25.94 -7.48 2.20
N ILE A 32 -24.80 -6.79 2.22
CA ILE A 32 -23.62 -7.22 3.01
C ILE A 32 -23.93 -7.16 4.51
N GLU A 33 -24.61 -6.11 4.99
CA GLU A 33 -25.04 -5.98 6.39
C GLU A 33 -25.96 -7.13 6.81
N GLU A 34 -26.97 -7.42 6.00
CA GLU A 34 -27.89 -8.55 6.22
C GLU A 34 -27.15 -9.89 6.21
N ALA A 35 -26.31 -10.14 5.19
CA ALA A 35 -25.59 -11.39 5.03
C ALA A 35 -24.60 -11.66 6.19
N LEU A 36 -24.02 -10.61 6.77
CA LEU A 36 -23.14 -10.70 7.92
C LEU A 36 -23.89 -10.66 9.27
N GLY A 37 -25.20 -10.43 9.27
CA GLY A 37 -26.02 -10.35 10.48
C GLY A 37 -25.67 -9.15 11.36
N VAL A 38 -25.19 -8.05 10.77
CA VAL A 38 -24.83 -6.82 11.49
C VAL A 38 -25.83 -5.72 11.20
N SER A 39 -26.11 -4.87 12.20
CA SER A 39 -27.00 -3.72 12.03
C SER A 39 -26.36 -2.57 11.26
N ARG A 40 -25.02 -2.54 11.21
CA ARG A 40 -24.23 -1.56 10.46
C ARG A 40 -22.80 -2.04 10.28
N LEU A 41 -22.22 -1.84 9.10
CA LEU A 41 -20.79 -2.05 8.89
C LEU A 41 -19.94 -0.96 9.58
N PRO A 42 -18.83 -1.32 10.25
CA PRO A 42 -17.95 -0.33 10.85
C PRO A 42 -17.21 0.49 9.78
N SER A 43 -16.97 1.76 10.07
CA SER A 43 -16.10 2.60 9.25
C SER A 43 -14.64 2.41 9.69
N THR A 44 -13.84 1.74 8.85
CA THR A 44 -12.43 1.42 9.14
C THR A 44 -11.53 1.91 8.00
N PRO A 45 -11.27 3.22 7.89
CA PRO A 45 -10.36 3.75 6.89
C PRO A 45 -8.94 3.22 7.12
N ALA A 46 -8.18 3.02 6.03
CA ALA A 46 -6.79 2.62 6.12
C ALA A 46 -5.94 3.77 6.70
N VAL A 47 -4.93 3.41 7.51
CA VAL A 47 -3.91 4.34 8.01
C VAL A 47 -3.05 4.82 6.84
N ALA A 48 -2.69 6.11 6.82
CA ALA A 48 -1.79 6.62 5.81
C ALA A 48 -0.38 6.04 5.98
N LEU A 49 0.32 5.74 4.88
CA LEU A 49 1.63 5.09 4.95
C LEU A 49 2.65 5.88 5.82
N HIS A 50 2.62 7.21 5.75
CA HIS A 50 3.52 8.07 6.55
C HIS A 50 3.24 8.04 8.06
N ASP A 51 2.06 7.55 8.47
CA ASP A 51 1.71 7.35 9.87
C ASP A 51 2.10 5.95 10.37
N ILE A 52 2.53 5.05 9.48
CA ILE A 52 3.00 3.71 9.84
C ILE A 52 4.45 3.78 10.31
N ARG A 53 4.70 3.22 11.50
CA ARG A 53 6.07 3.10 12.04
C ARG A 53 6.70 1.80 11.59
N LEU A 54 7.59 1.88 10.59
CA LEU A 54 8.45 0.76 10.23
C LEU A 54 9.74 0.79 11.07
N PRO A 55 10.28 -0.37 11.49
CA PRO A 55 11.61 -0.43 12.08
C PRO A 55 12.64 0.15 11.11
N HIS A 56 13.74 0.70 11.61
CA HIS A 56 14.83 1.14 10.73
C HIS A 56 15.41 -0.02 9.91
N SER A 57 15.83 0.26 8.68
CA SER A 57 16.61 -0.70 7.88
C SER A 57 17.89 -1.07 8.62
N ARG A 58 18.25 -2.35 8.59
CA ARG A 58 19.50 -2.86 9.17
C ARG A 58 20.69 -2.75 8.22
N LEU A 59 20.45 -2.34 6.97
CA LEU A 59 21.52 -2.11 6.01
C LEU A 59 22.25 -0.83 6.38
N SER A 60 23.55 -0.92 6.61
CA SER A 60 24.40 0.25 6.82
C SER A 60 24.60 1.01 5.49
N GLU A 61 24.95 2.29 5.58
CA GLU A 61 25.28 3.08 4.39
C GLU A 61 26.49 2.54 3.61
N ASP A 62 27.44 1.88 4.28
CA ASP A 62 28.56 1.20 3.61
C ASP A 62 28.04 0.06 2.70
N VAL A 63 27.12 -0.76 3.20
CA VAL A 63 26.52 -1.85 2.43
C VAL A 63 25.65 -1.28 1.30
N LEU A 64 24.84 -0.26 1.59
CA LEU A 64 24.03 0.40 0.57
C LEU A 64 24.89 1.03 -0.53
N GLY A 65 26.02 1.66 -0.18
CA GLY A 65 26.97 2.21 -1.14
C GLY A 65 27.58 1.15 -2.06
N LYS A 66 27.97 -0.01 -1.50
CA LYS A 66 28.45 -1.15 -2.29
C LYS A 66 27.38 -1.68 -3.24
N LEU A 67 26.15 -1.84 -2.77
CA LEU A 67 25.03 -2.26 -3.62
C LEU A 67 24.76 -1.26 -4.75
N ARG A 68 24.74 0.04 -4.43
CA ARG A 68 24.55 1.11 -5.42
C ARG A 68 25.67 1.12 -6.48
N SER A 69 26.93 0.83 -6.12
CA SER A 69 28.02 0.73 -7.10
C SER A 69 27.89 -0.43 -8.09
N ILE A 70 27.17 -1.49 -7.73
CA ILE A 70 26.97 -2.67 -8.57
C ILE A 70 25.68 -2.53 -9.39
N CYS A 71 24.58 -2.16 -8.73
CA CYS A 71 23.25 -2.13 -9.32
C CYS A 71 22.88 -0.77 -9.94
N GLY A 72 23.63 0.29 -9.61
CA GLY A 72 23.28 1.68 -9.88
C GLY A 72 22.37 2.27 -8.80
N ASP A 73 22.47 3.59 -8.58
CA ASP A 73 21.75 4.29 -7.51
C ASP A 73 20.22 4.12 -7.58
N ASN A 74 19.66 4.04 -8.79
CA ASN A 74 18.21 3.93 -9.01
C ASN A 74 17.62 2.52 -8.76
N GLN A 75 18.48 1.52 -8.56
CA GLN A 75 18.08 0.12 -8.37
C GLN A 75 18.16 -0.33 -6.90
N VAL A 76 18.64 0.53 -6.00
CA VAL A 76 18.69 0.25 -4.56
C VAL A 76 17.73 1.17 -3.83
N ARG A 77 16.63 0.61 -3.31
CA ARG A 77 15.60 1.34 -2.58
C ARG A 77 15.40 0.72 -1.21
N ALA A 78 15.36 1.55 -0.18
CA ALA A 78 15.25 1.12 1.22
C ALA A 78 14.39 2.09 2.06
N ASP A 79 13.68 3.00 1.39
CA ASP A 79 12.70 3.87 2.03
C ASP A 79 11.45 3.08 2.43
N ASP A 80 10.59 3.71 3.22
CA ASP A 80 9.42 3.05 3.81
C ASP A 80 8.37 2.62 2.79
N TYR A 81 8.32 3.20 1.58
CA TYR A 81 7.37 2.76 0.55
C TYR A 81 7.80 1.46 -0.12
N GLU A 82 9.11 1.23 -0.22
CA GLU A 82 9.67 0.04 -0.88
C GLU A 82 9.92 -1.14 0.09
N ARG A 83 9.53 -1.01 1.37
CA ARG A 83 9.70 -1.99 2.44
C ARG A 83 8.36 -2.50 2.98
#